data_AF-R2RFR4-F1
#
_entry.id   AF-R2RFR4-F1
#
_cell.length_a   1.000
_cell.length_b   1.000
_cell.length_c   1.000
_cell.angle_alpha   90.00
_cell.angle_beta   90.00
_cell.angle_gamma   90.00
#
_symmetry.space_group_name_H-M   'P 1'
#
loop_
_entity.id
_entity.type
_entity.pdbx_description
1 polymer ?
#
loop_
_entity_poly.entity_id
_entity_poly.type
_entity_poly.pdbx_seq_one_letter_code
_entity_poly.pdbx_strand_id
1 'polypeptide(L)'
;MSNEYFRLSQENKYLSFFERVFEINDNEAYIDLGGEDDKSKITKIMDRQCERLDKIDRLIYVNQIDVLNNGDNYIYKIGNINLLKLFIKGFLREKIWNSLYFNSHPMILISNYDLSLPIIIDNNKDKKLYEKIANENNLFLR
;
A
#
# COMPACT_ATOMS: atom_id res chain seq x y z
N MET A 1 16.55 19.26 -6.28
CA MET A 1 16.40 17.80 -6.13
C MET A 1 14.94 17.46 -6.35
N SER A 2 14.64 16.50 -7.22
CA SER A 2 13.24 16.14 -7.52
C SER A 2 12.55 15.58 -6.27
N ASN A 3 11.25 15.84 -6.15
CA ASN A 3 10.40 15.30 -5.07
C ASN A 3 10.49 13.76 -4.99
N GLU A 4 10.75 13.12 -6.13
CA GLU A 4 10.97 11.67 -6.26
C GLU A 4 12.22 11.16 -5.53
N TYR A 5 13.39 11.80 -5.67
CA TYR A 5 14.61 11.36 -4.97
C TYR A 5 14.41 11.38 -3.46
N PHE A 6 13.81 12.45 -2.94
CA PHE A 6 13.54 12.55 -1.51
C PHE A 6 12.57 11.45 -1.06
N ARG A 7 11.44 11.26 -1.74
CA ARG A 7 10.47 10.22 -1.40
C ARG A 7 11.08 8.82 -1.40
N LEU A 8 11.80 8.45 -2.46
CA LEU A 8 12.44 7.12 -2.59
C LEU A 8 13.57 6.91 -1.57
N SER A 9 14.31 7.96 -1.21
CA SER A 9 15.33 7.87 -0.16
C SER A 9 14.74 7.55 1.23
N GLN A 10 13.45 7.82 1.44
CA GLN A 10 12.75 7.55 2.68
C GLN A 10 11.95 6.23 2.63
N GLU A 11 12.01 5.47 1.53
CA GLU A 11 11.17 4.27 1.33
C GLU A 11 11.24 3.29 2.51
N ASN A 12 12.45 3.00 3.02
CA ASN A 12 12.62 2.11 4.16
C ASN A 12 11.87 2.58 5.41
N LYS A 13 11.75 3.89 5.64
CA LYS A 13 10.99 4.43 6.78
C LYS A 13 9.50 4.16 6.62
N TYR A 14 8.96 4.33 5.41
CA TYR A 14 7.58 4.01 5.12
C TYR A 14 7.30 2.51 5.24
N LEU A 15 8.22 1.67 4.73
CA LEU A 15 8.09 0.21 4.86
C LEU A 15 8.09 -0.22 6.33
N SER A 16 9.02 0.29 7.14
CA SER A 16 9.05 0.00 8.57
C SER A 16 7.81 0.51 9.31
N PHE A 17 7.31 1.70 8.94
CA PHE A 17 6.04 2.22 9.48
C PHE A 17 4.87 1.27 9.18
N PHE A 18 4.67 0.89 7.92
CA PHE A 18 3.55 0.02 7.53
C PHE A 18 3.70 -1.42 8.02
N GLU A 19 4.93 -1.90 8.23
CA GLU A 19 5.17 -3.19 8.91
C GLU A 19 4.67 -3.15 10.35
N ARG A 20 4.97 -2.07 11.10
CA ARG A 20 4.44 -1.89 12.46
C ARG A 20 2.92 -1.73 12.47
N VAL A 21 2.35 -1.00 11.51
CA VAL A 21 0.89 -0.88 11.34
C VAL A 21 0.26 -2.25 11.11
N PHE A 22 0.87 -3.08 10.27
CA PHE A 22 0.39 -4.44 9.97
C PHE A 22 0.42 -5.34 11.21
N GLU A 23 1.52 -5.33 11.95
CA GLU A 23 1.68 -6.12 13.18
C GLU A 23 0.59 -5.82 14.22
N ILE A 24 0.28 -4.53 14.44
CA ILE A 24 -0.77 -4.16 15.41
C ILE A 24 -2.19 -4.41 14.88
N ASN A 25 -2.35 -4.55 13.57
CA ASN A 25 -3.61 -4.92 12.93
C ASN A 25 -3.70 -6.43 12.67
N ASP A 26 -3.23 -7.22 13.63
CA ASP A 26 -3.29 -8.68 13.62
C ASP A 26 -2.61 -9.35 12.41
N ASN A 27 -1.66 -8.66 11.77
CA ASN A 27 -1.04 -9.08 10.50
C ASN A 27 -2.06 -9.24 9.38
N GLU A 28 -3.06 -8.34 9.35
CA GLU A 28 -4.09 -8.31 8.32
C GLU A 28 -4.25 -6.90 7.75
N ALA A 29 -4.39 -6.83 6.43
CA ALA A 29 -4.82 -5.65 5.71
C ALA A 29 -5.73 -6.08 4.55
N TYR A 30 -6.42 -5.13 3.94
CA TYR A 30 -7.22 -5.37 2.75
C TYR A 30 -6.80 -4.36 1.69
N ILE A 31 -6.63 -4.80 0.44
CA ILE A 31 -6.36 -3.91 -0.70
C ILE A 31 -7.61 -3.90 -1.58
N ASP A 32 -8.13 -2.70 -1.84
CA ASP A 32 -9.13 -2.46 -2.86
C ASP A 32 -8.44 -1.97 -4.12
N LEU A 33 -8.54 -2.78 -5.16
CA LEU A 33 -8.04 -2.50 -6.50
C LEU A 33 -9.09 -1.81 -7.38
N GLY A 34 -10.28 -1.55 -6.82
CA GLY A 34 -11.45 -0.99 -7.46
C GLY A 34 -11.38 0.52 -7.67
N GLY A 35 -10.73 0.93 -8.75
CA GLY A 35 -10.98 2.19 -9.44
C GLY A 35 -11.58 2.01 -10.86
N GLU A 36 -11.61 0.76 -11.36
CA GLU A 36 -12.06 0.39 -12.70
C GLU A 36 -12.85 -0.92 -12.65
N ASP A 37 -14.07 -0.94 -13.19
CA ASP A 37 -14.92 -2.15 -13.24
C ASP A 37 -14.40 -3.23 -14.23
N ASP A 38 -13.30 -2.96 -14.94
CA ASP A 38 -12.76 -3.79 -16.00
C ASP A 38 -11.44 -4.47 -15.59
N LYS A 39 -11.52 -5.77 -15.28
CA LYS A 39 -10.35 -6.62 -14.95
C LYS A 39 -9.24 -6.55 -16.00
N SER A 40 -9.58 -6.38 -17.27
CA SER A 40 -8.58 -6.30 -18.35
C SER A 40 -7.79 -5.00 -18.29
N LYS A 41 -8.40 -3.90 -17.83
CA LYS A 41 -7.71 -2.62 -17.60
C LYS A 41 -6.83 -2.69 -16.37
N ILE A 42 -7.33 -3.28 -15.27
CA ILE A 42 -6.54 -3.53 -14.06
C ILE A 42 -5.29 -4.33 -14.43
N THR A 43 -5.45 -5.44 -15.15
CA THR A 43 -4.33 -6.28 -15.60
C THR A 43 -3.33 -5.51 -16.46
N LYS A 44 -3.78 -4.67 -17.41
CA LYS A 44 -2.88 -3.84 -18.23
C LYS A 44 -2.12 -2.77 -17.42
N ILE A 45 -2.78 -2.16 -16.44
CA ILE A 45 -2.14 -1.20 -15.52
C ILE A 45 -1.08 -1.92 -14.69
N MET A 46 -1.45 -3.08 -14.17
CA MET A 46 -0.57 -3.96 -13.40
C MET A 46 0.65 -4.41 -14.21
N ASP A 47 0.47 -4.86 -15.46
CA ASP A 47 1.56 -5.25 -16.36
C ASP A 47 2.51 -4.09 -16.65
N ARG A 48 1.98 -2.88 -16.90
CA ARG A 48 2.82 -1.69 -17.11
C ARG A 48 3.64 -1.33 -15.87
N GLN A 49 3.04 -1.48 -14.68
CA GLN A 49 3.74 -1.22 -13.42
C GLN A 49 4.81 -2.30 -13.14
N CYS A 50 4.57 -3.55 -13.53
CA CYS A 50 5.53 -4.65 -13.40
C CYS A 50 6.89 -4.39 -14.06
N GLU A 51 6.94 -3.64 -15.17
CA GLU A 51 8.20 -3.33 -15.86
C GLU A 51 9.16 -2.48 -15.00
N ARG A 52 8.64 -1.81 -13.97
CA ARG A 52 9.38 -0.89 -13.10
C ARG A 52 9.73 -1.52 -11.74
N LEU A 53 9.31 -2.76 -11.52
CA LEU A 53 9.57 -3.53 -10.30
C LEU A 53 10.87 -4.32 -10.38
N ASP A 54 11.50 -4.56 -9.23
CA ASP A 54 12.59 -5.53 -9.15
C ASP A 54 12.07 -6.96 -9.35
N LYS A 55 12.99 -7.91 -9.57
CA LYS A 55 12.65 -9.29 -9.91
C LYS A 55 11.77 -9.97 -8.86
N ILE A 56 11.97 -9.66 -7.58
CA ILE A 56 11.21 -10.28 -6.48
C ILE A 56 9.81 -9.67 -6.43
N ASP A 57 9.74 -8.34 -6.45
CA ASP A 57 8.47 -7.61 -6.44
C ASP A 57 7.58 -8.02 -7.62
N ARG A 58 8.17 -8.20 -8.82
CA ARG A 58 7.45 -8.67 -10.01
C ARG A 58 6.83 -10.05 -9.83
N LEU A 59 7.54 -11.01 -9.22
CA LEU A 59 7.01 -12.36 -8.99
C LEU A 59 5.80 -12.34 -8.06
N ILE A 60 5.86 -11.55 -6.98
CA ILE A 60 4.75 -11.40 -6.03
C ILE A 60 3.55 -10.74 -6.73
N TYR A 61 3.82 -9.74 -7.57
CA TYR A 61 2.80 -8.95 -8.26
C TYR A 61 2.06 -9.76 -9.34
N VAL A 62 2.76 -10.58 -10.13
CA VAL A 62 2.13 -11.50 -11.12
C VAL A 62 1.21 -12.50 -10.42
N ASN A 63 1.60 -13.04 -9.26
CA ASN A 63 0.73 -13.93 -8.50
C ASN A 63 -0.58 -13.24 -8.04
N GLN A 64 -0.56 -11.91 -7.83
CA GLN A 64 -1.81 -11.18 -7.55
C GLN A 64 -2.68 -10.98 -8.79
N ILE A 65 -2.08 -10.80 -9.97
CA ILE A 65 -2.83 -10.77 -11.25
C ILE A 65 -3.60 -12.07 -11.46
N ASP A 66 -2.99 -13.21 -11.14
CA ASP A 66 -3.66 -14.51 -11.23
C ASP A 66 -4.82 -14.63 -10.24
N VAL A 67 -4.66 -14.14 -9.01
CA VAL A 67 -5.73 -14.09 -8.01
C VAL A 67 -6.88 -13.18 -8.47
N LEU A 68 -6.56 -12.05 -9.11
CA LEU A 68 -7.52 -11.12 -9.69
C LEU A 68 -8.33 -11.73 -10.84
N ASN A 69 -7.64 -12.39 -11.77
CA ASN A 69 -8.28 -12.99 -12.94
C ASN A 69 -9.24 -14.12 -12.55
N ASN A 70 -9.00 -14.80 -11.43
CA ASN A 70 -9.77 -15.96 -10.99
C ASN A 70 -10.82 -15.67 -9.90
N GLY A 71 -10.95 -14.44 -9.40
CA GLY A 71 -11.90 -14.06 -8.34
C GLY A 71 -12.95 -13.02 -8.81
N ASP A 72 -14.06 -12.88 -8.08
CA ASP A 72 -15.17 -11.97 -8.45
C ASP A 72 -15.20 -10.64 -7.68
N ASN A 73 -14.32 -10.46 -6.68
CA ASN A 73 -14.24 -9.26 -5.85
C ASN A 73 -12.98 -8.47 -6.14
N TYR A 74 -13.02 -7.14 -6.07
CA TYR A 74 -11.85 -6.26 -6.25
C TYR A 74 -11.11 -5.94 -4.94
N ILE A 75 -11.62 -6.46 -3.82
CA ILE A 75 -11.04 -6.30 -2.48
C ILE A 75 -10.42 -7.62 -2.04
N TYR A 76 -9.14 -7.58 -1.67
CA TYR A 76 -8.36 -8.77 -1.30
C TYR A 76 -7.76 -8.63 0.09
N LYS A 77 -7.84 -9.71 0.87
CA LYS A 77 -7.13 -9.81 2.14
C LYS A 77 -5.64 -10.03 1.91
N ILE A 78 -4.82 -9.25 2.59
CA ILE A 78 -3.37 -9.38 2.68
C ILE A 78 -3.05 -9.94 4.06
N GLY A 79 -2.58 -11.20 4.09
CA GLY A 79 -2.03 -11.84 5.29
C GLY A 79 -0.52 -12.07 5.23
N ASN A 80 0.15 -11.50 4.23
CA ASN A 80 1.59 -11.66 4.01
C ASN A 80 2.28 -10.29 3.96
N ILE A 81 3.26 -10.08 4.85
CA ILE A 81 3.98 -8.80 4.95
C ILE A 81 4.71 -8.41 3.67
N ASN A 82 5.22 -9.36 2.89
CA ASN A 82 5.91 -9.05 1.63
C ASN A 82 4.93 -8.53 0.58
N LEU A 83 3.69 -9.03 0.59
CA LEU A 83 2.63 -8.52 -0.27
C LEU A 83 2.21 -7.10 0.15
N LEU A 84 2.13 -6.81 1.45
CA LEU A 84 1.92 -5.44 1.93
C LEU A 84 3.05 -4.51 1.46
N LYS A 85 4.32 -4.91 1.69
CA LYS A 85 5.50 -4.12 1.31
C LYS A 85 5.52 -3.83 -0.18
N LEU A 86 5.12 -4.79 -1.03
CA LEU A 86 4.96 -4.59 -2.46
C LEU A 86 3.98 -3.44 -2.79
N PHE A 87 2.80 -3.41 -2.17
CA PHE A 87 1.83 -2.33 -2.41
C PHE A 87 2.33 -0.98 -1.90
N ILE A 88 2.99 -0.93 -0.73
CA ILE A 88 3.59 0.31 -0.21
C ILE A 88 4.68 0.85 -1.14
N LYS A 89 5.60 0.00 -1.61
CA LYS A 89 6.58 0.38 -2.65
C LYS A 89 5.85 0.90 -3.89
N GLY A 90 4.77 0.23 -4.27
CA GLY A 90 3.89 0.62 -5.35
C GLY A 90 3.39 2.06 -5.21
N PHE A 91 2.76 2.41 -4.09
CA PHE A 91 2.27 3.77 -3.82
C PHE A 91 3.38 4.83 -3.80
N LEU A 92 4.60 4.46 -3.40
CA LEU A 92 5.75 5.37 -3.36
C LEU A 92 6.45 5.54 -4.71
N ARG A 93 6.49 4.50 -5.54
CA ARG A 93 7.25 4.50 -6.80
C ARG A 93 6.36 4.88 -7.97
N GLU A 94 5.12 4.41 -7.97
CA GLU A 94 4.21 4.45 -9.09
C GLU A 94 2.85 5.07 -8.69
N LYS A 95 2.14 5.60 -9.69
CA LYS A 95 0.75 6.03 -9.50
C LYS A 95 -0.15 4.81 -9.55
N ILE A 96 -0.24 4.07 -8.44
CA ILE A 96 -1.17 2.95 -8.30
C ILE A 96 -2.46 3.45 -7.68
N TRP A 97 -3.58 3.30 -8.38
CA TRP A 97 -4.91 3.78 -7.95
C TRP A 97 -5.64 2.74 -7.11
N ASN A 98 -5.22 2.60 -5.86
CA ASN A 98 -5.78 1.61 -4.94
C ASN A 98 -5.97 2.22 -3.55
N SER A 99 -6.76 1.54 -2.73
CA SER A 99 -6.90 1.86 -1.31
C SER A 99 -6.52 0.66 -0.45
N LEU A 100 -5.87 0.91 0.68
CA LEU A 100 -5.46 -0.11 1.63
C LEU A 100 -6.17 0.13 2.98
N TYR A 101 -6.70 -0.92 3.58
CA TYR A 101 -7.53 -0.86 4.78
C TYR A 101 -6.93 -1.73 5.89
N PHE A 102 -6.98 -1.21 7.12
CA PHE A 102 -6.64 -1.90 8.34
C PHE A 102 -7.84 -1.80 9.29
N ASN A 103 -8.24 -2.91 9.92
CA ASN A 103 -9.54 -2.99 10.60
C ASN A 103 -9.46 -3.00 12.14
N SER A 104 -8.44 -3.63 12.74
CA SER A 104 -8.36 -3.76 14.21
C SER A 104 -8.06 -2.42 14.90
N HIS A 105 -7.21 -1.62 14.27
CA HIS A 105 -6.98 -0.21 14.53
C HIS A 105 -7.33 0.55 13.24
N PRO A 106 -8.56 1.02 13.04
CA PRO A 106 -9.02 1.54 11.76
C PRO A 106 -8.09 2.59 11.11
N MET A 107 -7.54 2.26 9.94
CA MET A 107 -6.79 3.16 9.06
C MET A 107 -7.11 2.83 7.60
N ILE A 108 -7.32 3.86 6.79
CA ILE A 108 -7.36 3.76 5.34
C ILE A 108 -6.18 4.54 4.77
N LEU A 109 -5.39 3.93 3.89
CA LEU A 109 -4.41 4.60 3.04
C LEU A 109 -5.00 4.69 1.64
N ILE A 110 -5.02 5.88 1.05
CA ILE A 110 -5.54 6.11 -0.29
C ILE A 110 -4.40 6.60 -1.18
N SER A 111 -4.28 6.09 -2.39
CA SER A 111 -3.34 6.65 -3.36
C SER A 111 -3.73 8.06 -3.81
N ASN A 112 -2.77 8.96 -4.00
CA ASN A 112 -3.02 10.33 -4.47
C ASN A 112 -2.17 10.69 -5.71
N TYR A 113 -2.64 11.65 -6.51
CA TYR A 113 -2.01 12.09 -7.77
C TYR A 113 -0.59 12.64 -7.61
N ASP A 114 -0.34 13.28 -6.47
CA ASP A 114 0.95 13.87 -6.10
C ASP A 114 1.89 12.87 -5.41
N LEU A 115 1.47 11.60 -5.28
CA LEU A 115 2.17 10.52 -4.59
C LEU A 115 2.39 10.80 -3.10
N SER A 116 1.57 11.69 -2.52
CA SER A 116 1.34 11.69 -1.09
C SER A 116 0.60 10.42 -0.68
N LEU A 117 0.78 10.03 0.59
CA LEU A 117 0.13 8.87 1.20
C LEU A 117 -0.90 9.36 2.23
N PRO A 118 -2.04 9.94 1.80
CA PRO A 118 -3.07 10.36 2.72
C PRO A 118 -3.60 9.14 3.47
N ILE A 119 -3.66 9.28 4.78
CA ILE A 119 -4.27 8.30 5.66
C ILE A 119 -5.49 8.90 6.34
N ILE A 120 -6.54 8.10 6.46
CA ILE A 120 -7.78 8.44 7.16
C ILE A 120 -7.87 7.53 8.37
N ILE A 121 -8.04 8.13 9.54
CA ILE A 121 -8.12 7.44 10.82
C ILE A 121 -9.39 7.92 11.52
N ASP A 122 -10.21 6.97 11.95
CA ASP A 122 -11.58 7.23 12.42
C ASP A 122 -11.64 7.92 13.79
N ASN A 123 -10.67 7.65 14.67
CA ASN A 123 -10.71 8.17 16.04
C ASN A 123 -9.34 8.65 16.58
N ASN A 124 -9.40 9.49 17.61
CA ASN A 124 -8.22 10.10 18.22
C ASN A 124 -7.29 9.12 18.95
N LYS A 125 -7.81 7.97 19.41
CA LYS A 125 -7.00 6.96 20.09
C LYS A 125 -6.05 6.29 19.10
N ASP A 126 -6.60 5.83 17.97
CA ASP A 126 -5.80 5.22 16.90
C ASP A 126 -4.92 6.27 16.22
N LYS A 127 -5.39 7.52 16.08
CA LYS A 127 -4.54 8.61 15.58
C LYS A 127 -3.26 8.76 16.40
N LYS A 128 -3.36 8.82 17.73
CA LYS A 128 -2.20 8.93 18.63
C LYS A 128 -1.29 7.70 18.56
N LEU A 129 -1.87 6.51 18.41
CA LEU A 129 -1.11 5.28 18.21
C LEU A 129 -0.28 5.35 16.92
N TYR A 130 -0.90 5.75 15.81
CA TYR A 130 -0.22 5.87 14.53
C TYR A 130 0.79 7.01 14.49
N GLU A 131 0.54 8.14 15.15
CA GLU A 131 1.51 9.22 15.33
C GLU A 131 2.76 8.73 16.08
N LYS A 132 2.56 7.93 17.14
CA LYS A 132 3.68 7.31 17.88
C LYS A 132 4.51 6.40 16.97
N ILE A 133 3.87 5.50 16.23
CA ILE A 133 4.55 4.58 15.31
C ILE A 133 5.27 5.35 14.19
N ALA A 134 4.66 6.41 13.65
CA ALA A 134 5.31 7.26 12.65
C ALA A 134 6.58 7.91 13.21
N ASN A 135 6.51 8.47 14.43
CA ASN A 135 7.66 9.10 15.09
C ASN A 135 8.78 8.09 15.36
N GLU A 136 8.46 6.86 15.80
CA GLU A 136 9.43 5.76 15.98
C GLU A 136 10.17 5.44 14.66
N ASN A 137 9.55 5.68 13.51
CA ASN A 137 10.10 5.47 12.19
C ASN A 137 10.67 6.75 11.54
N ASN A 138 10.81 7.85 12.30
CA ASN A 138 11.25 9.16 11.81
C ASN A 138 10.37 9.71 10.67
N LEU A 139 9.07 9.49 10.78
CA LEU A 139 8.01 10.04 9.93
C LEU A 139 7.05 10.89 10.78
N PHE A 140 6.26 11.73 10.11
CA PHE A 140 5.23 12.55 10.76
C PHE A 140 3.92 12.39 10.01
N LEU A 141 2.83 12.23 10.76
CA LEU A 141 1.48 12.32 10.22
C LEU A 141 1.06 13.79 10.20
N ARG A 142 0.43 14.24 9.11
CA ARG A 142 -0.07 15.59 8.93
C ARG A 142 -1.58 15.59 8.77
#